data_AF-A0A9D3AXZ0-F1
#
_entry.id   AF-A0A9D3AXZ0-F1
#
_cell.length_a   1.000
_cell.length_b   1.000
_cell.length_c   1.000
_cell.angle_alpha   90.00
_cell.angle_beta   90.00
_cell.angle_gamma   90.00
#
_symmetry.space_group_name_H-M   'P 1'
#
loop_
_entity.id
_entity.type
_entity.pdbx_description
1 polymer ?
#
loop_
_entity_poly.entity_id
_entity_poly.type
_entity_poly.pdbx_seq_one_letter_code
_entity_poly.pdbx_strand_id
1 'polypeptide(L)'
;MKKQLSLILALMLVFALGSAAALAAPPAVQVIINDEQVIFPDQGAFLDVVSGRTFVPLRFVSEALDVAVKWDKATQSAIVTMGDSMITMPVGSSQATVDGQAVALDSPAKLQNQRVMVPLSFVSEVLGKTVDWNEAEMIVTVSGELEPSIRLASTIGPIDAGIVGALAELFEEKTGIKVEFEGAGTGKALEMAKTGDFDLVLVHAKALEEQFVNEGWGTERIDLMYNDYVFVGPASDPAGIEGLTPTEALKKIMEMESQFISRGDKSGTHVAEMELWKAAEMEPKGDWYQVWEGGSQGNSATLRYTNEQQAYTVIDRATYLTLKNEITLKVLVEKHESLLNYITLIPVNPDKFPQVKHDMVMKFVDFTTSDEGQTLIQNFKKDVYGEPLFFPNSAQWRAKATQK
;
A
#
# COMPACT_ATOMS: atom_id res chain seq x y z
N MET A 1 21.87 15.23 95.82
CA MET A 1 21.55 14.05 94.97
C MET A 1 20.46 14.44 93.98
N LYS A 2 20.69 14.19 92.67
CA LYS A 2 19.72 14.13 91.54
C LYS A 2 18.95 15.45 91.22
N LYS A 3 19.38 16.22 90.22
CA LYS A 3 18.99 16.21 88.77
C LYS A 3 17.51 16.53 88.49
N GLN A 4 17.28 17.52 87.61
CA GLN A 4 16.22 17.75 86.58
C GLN A 4 15.86 19.27 86.56
N LEU A 5 16.39 20.11 85.67
CA LEU A 5 16.10 20.34 84.23
C LEU A 5 14.70 20.91 83.94
N SER A 6 14.62 22.20 83.55
CA SER A 6 13.77 22.82 82.49
C SER A 6 13.74 24.35 82.69
N LEU A 7 14.32 25.17 81.80
CA LEU A 7 13.83 25.67 80.50
C LEU A 7 13.01 26.97 80.66
N ILE A 8 13.51 28.07 80.06
CA ILE A 8 12.81 29.10 79.25
C ILE A 8 13.82 30.25 79.04
N LEU A 9 14.32 30.41 77.82
CA LEU A 9 14.88 31.67 77.33
C LEU A 9 14.33 31.88 75.92
N ALA A 10 13.50 32.92 75.78
CA ALA A 10 12.94 33.38 74.52
C ALA A 10 13.57 34.73 74.15
N LEU A 11 13.58 35.01 72.84
CA LEU A 11 13.92 36.27 72.14
C LEU A 11 15.43 36.60 72.04
N MET A 12 16.03 36.89 70.89
CA MET A 12 15.56 37.28 69.55
C MET A 12 16.53 36.76 68.49
N LEU A 13 16.04 36.19 67.38
CA LEU A 13 16.79 36.13 66.13
C LEU A 13 15.88 36.63 65.02
N VAL A 14 16.25 37.76 64.42
CA VAL A 14 15.62 38.37 63.26
C VAL A 14 15.86 37.45 62.06
N PHE A 15 14.82 36.74 61.61
CA PHE A 15 14.83 36.09 60.31
C PHE A 15 14.24 37.06 59.28
N ALA A 16 15.11 37.65 58.47
CA ALA A 16 14.71 38.28 57.22
C ALA A 16 14.26 37.16 56.26
N LEU A 17 12.96 36.98 56.12
CA LEU A 17 12.37 36.16 55.07
C LEU A 17 12.50 36.92 53.74
N GLY A 18 13.62 36.72 53.07
CA GLY A 18 13.68 36.92 51.63
C GLY A 18 12.91 35.79 50.97
N SER A 19 11.71 36.08 50.47
CA SER A 19 11.01 35.18 49.55
C SER A 19 11.81 35.13 48.26
N ALA A 20 12.63 34.10 48.08
CA ALA A 20 13.14 33.73 46.77
C ALA A 20 11.91 33.36 45.93
N ALA A 21 11.53 34.24 45.01
CA ALA A 21 10.59 33.88 43.97
C ALA A 21 11.19 32.69 43.22
N ALA A 22 10.56 31.51 43.34
CA ALA A 22 10.88 30.40 42.47
C ALA A 22 10.62 30.88 41.04
N LEU A 23 11.67 30.94 40.21
CA LEU A 23 11.47 31.18 38.78
C LEU A 23 10.57 30.05 38.28
N ALA A 24 9.37 30.41 37.82
CA ALA A 24 8.49 29.50 37.11
C ALA A 24 9.27 28.91 35.93
N ALA A 25 9.19 27.59 35.75
CA ALA A 25 9.74 26.97 34.55
C ALA A 25 9.12 27.64 33.31
N PRO A 26 9.90 27.91 32.25
CA PRO A 26 9.34 28.48 31.04
C PRO A 26 8.20 27.59 30.53
N PRO A 27 7.10 28.18 30.05
CA PRO A 27 5.98 27.44 29.50
C PRO A 27 6.44 26.46 28.40
N ALA A 28 5.94 25.23 28.46
CA ALA A 28 6.22 24.22 27.45
C ALA A 28 5.59 24.64 26.11
N VAL A 29 6.31 24.42 25.00
CA VAL A 29 5.77 24.71 23.67
C VAL A 29 4.73 23.64 23.33
N GLN A 30 3.52 24.09 23.01
CA GLN A 30 2.45 23.23 22.51
C GLN A 30 2.51 23.19 20.97
N VAL A 31 2.18 22.05 20.39
CA VAL A 31 2.17 21.85 18.94
C VAL A 31 0.79 21.32 18.55
N ILE A 32 0.13 22.03 17.64
CA ILE A 32 -1.14 21.68 17.02
C ILE A 32 -0.84 21.39 15.54
N ILE A 33 -1.33 20.26 15.04
CA ILE A 33 -1.20 19.87 13.63
C ILE A 33 -2.60 19.49 13.14
N ASN A 34 -3.08 20.16 12.11
CA ASN A 34 -4.43 19.94 11.54
C ASN A 34 -5.53 19.96 12.62
N ASP A 35 -5.52 20.99 13.48
CA ASP A 35 -6.43 21.19 14.61
C ASP A 35 -6.33 20.15 15.75
N GLU A 36 -5.41 19.18 15.67
CA GLU A 36 -5.15 18.21 16.73
C GLU A 36 -3.88 18.55 17.52
N GLN A 37 -3.97 18.48 18.85
CA GLN A 37 -2.81 18.69 19.72
C GLN A 37 -1.89 17.46 19.71
N VAL A 38 -0.63 17.66 19.35
CA VAL A 38 0.40 16.62 19.39
C VAL A 38 0.83 16.37 20.84
N ILE A 39 0.72 15.12 21.28
CA ILE A 39 1.13 14.70 22.61
C ILE A 39 2.55 14.15 22.58
N PHE A 40 3.42 14.72 23.42
CA PHE A 40 4.81 14.29 23.55
C PHE A 40 5.01 13.53 24.87
N PRO A 41 5.03 12.18 24.87
CA PRO A 41 5.07 11.39 26.10
C PRO A 41 6.41 11.45 26.83
N ASP A 42 7.51 11.78 26.16
CA ASP A 42 8.86 11.73 26.73
C ASP A 42 9.72 12.98 26.48
N GLN A 43 9.74 13.51 25.27
CA GLN A 43 10.46 14.73 24.92
C GLN A 43 9.53 15.69 24.20
N GLY A 44 9.18 16.79 24.86
CA GLY A 44 8.35 17.85 24.29
C GLY A 44 9.10 18.75 23.31
N ALA A 45 8.31 19.52 22.56
CA ALA A 45 8.81 20.66 21.81
C ALA A 45 9.38 21.74 22.74
N PHE A 46 10.37 22.50 22.27
CA PHE A 46 10.97 23.58 23.05
C PHE A 46 11.43 24.72 22.16
N LEU A 47 11.44 25.93 22.71
CA LEU A 47 12.07 27.09 22.09
C LEU A 47 13.56 27.10 22.45
N ASP A 48 14.43 26.96 21.45
CA ASP A 48 15.87 27.12 21.66
C ASP A 48 16.22 28.60 21.75
N VAL A 49 16.54 29.07 22.95
CA VAL A 49 16.83 30.49 23.23
C VAL A 49 18.07 31.01 22.51
N VAL A 50 18.98 30.13 22.06
CA VAL A 50 20.20 30.54 21.34
C VAL A 50 19.89 30.82 19.87
N SER A 51 19.12 29.95 19.22
CA SER A 51 18.77 30.11 17.80
C SER A 51 17.46 30.87 17.58
N GLY A 52 16.64 31.04 18.62
CA GLY A 52 15.28 31.57 18.51
C GLY A 52 14.34 30.67 17.70
N ARG A 53 14.66 29.38 17.56
CA ARG A 53 13.88 28.41 16.79
C ARG A 53 13.17 27.42 17.70
N THR A 54 11.94 27.09 17.35
CA THR A 54 11.20 26.00 17.98
C THR A 54 11.69 24.67 17.43
N PHE A 55 12.11 23.79 18.33
CA PHE A 55 12.50 22.43 18.05
C PHE A 55 11.37 21.48 18.42
N VAL A 56 11.05 20.58 17.50
CA VAL A 56 10.02 19.56 17.68
C VAL A 56 10.64 18.17 17.50
N PRO A 57 10.17 17.13 18.20
CA PRO A 57 10.63 15.77 17.95
C PRO A 57 10.03 15.28 16.65
N LEU A 58 10.89 14.99 15.67
CA LEU A 58 10.51 14.73 14.29
C LEU A 58 9.43 13.65 14.15
N ARG A 59 9.57 12.55 14.91
CA ARG A 59 8.68 11.38 14.82
C ARG A 59 7.20 11.74 15.06
N PHE A 60 6.89 12.45 16.13
CA PHE A 60 5.49 12.74 16.49
C PHE A 60 4.87 13.72 15.49
N VAL A 61 5.67 14.66 15.00
CA VAL A 61 5.23 15.62 13.99
C VAL A 61 5.02 14.95 12.64
N SER A 62 5.90 14.01 12.26
CA SER A 62 5.74 13.26 11.02
C SER A 62 4.56 12.29 11.06
N GLU A 63 4.31 11.63 12.19
CA GLU A 63 3.12 10.79 12.40
C GLU A 63 1.83 11.60 12.25
N ALA A 64 1.75 12.77 12.89
CA ALA A 64 0.59 13.68 12.78
C ALA A 64 0.41 14.28 11.37
N LEU A 65 1.45 14.22 10.53
CA LEU A 65 1.41 14.66 9.13
C LEU A 65 1.27 13.49 8.14
N ASP A 66 1.12 12.25 8.63
CA ASP A 66 1.06 11.02 7.83
C ASP A 66 2.30 10.81 6.93
N VAL A 67 3.48 11.10 7.49
CA VAL A 67 4.77 11.03 6.81
C VAL A 67 5.67 9.97 7.44
N ALA A 68 6.21 9.07 6.62
CA ALA A 68 7.11 8.02 7.07
C ALA A 68 8.50 8.58 7.44
N VAL A 69 9.02 8.15 8.59
CA VAL A 69 10.38 8.52 9.04
C VAL A 69 11.19 7.30 9.44
N LYS A 70 12.40 7.22 8.91
CA LYS A 70 13.40 6.20 9.20
C LYS A 70 14.65 6.83 9.79
N TRP A 71 15.25 6.14 10.76
CA TRP A 71 16.59 6.49 11.25
C TRP A 71 17.66 5.67 10.52
N ASP A 72 18.61 6.34 9.90
CA ASP A 72 19.83 5.72 9.39
C ASP A 72 20.96 5.86 10.42
N LYS A 73 21.31 4.72 11.04
CA LYS A 73 22.35 4.66 12.05
C LYS A 73 23.76 4.85 11.48
N ALA A 74 24.01 4.45 10.23
CA ALA A 74 25.33 4.54 9.62
C ALA A 74 25.72 5.99 9.34
N THR A 75 24.75 6.78 8.87
CA THR A 75 24.94 8.20 8.53
C THR A 75 24.47 9.15 9.63
N GLN A 76 23.91 8.65 10.74
CA GLN A 76 23.32 9.44 11.81
C GLN A 76 22.28 10.45 11.27
N SER A 77 21.44 9.99 10.35
CA SER A 77 20.48 10.82 9.63
C SER A 77 19.05 10.37 9.89
N ALA A 78 18.15 11.35 10.03
CA ALA A 78 16.73 11.11 9.87
C ALA A 78 16.37 11.18 8.38
N ILE A 79 15.69 10.17 7.88
CA ILE A 79 15.20 10.08 6.51
C ILE A 79 13.68 10.18 6.57
N VAL A 80 13.12 11.16 5.87
CA VAL A 80 11.68 11.39 5.75
C VAL A 80 11.28 11.06 4.32
N THR A 81 10.20 10.29 4.15
CA THR A 81 9.71 9.87 2.82
C THR A 81 8.25 10.27 2.67
N MET A 82 7.95 11.00 1.59
CA MET A 82 6.63 11.49 1.23
C MET A 82 6.37 11.24 -0.26
N GLY A 83 5.54 10.26 -0.61
CA GLY A 83 5.39 9.84 -2.00
C GLY A 83 6.75 9.53 -2.62
N ASP A 84 7.09 10.22 -3.72
CA ASP A 84 8.37 10.09 -4.41
C ASP A 84 9.50 10.96 -3.82
N SER A 85 9.18 11.87 -2.90
CA SER A 85 10.17 12.78 -2.31
C SER A 85 10.87 12.17 -1.10
N MET A 86 12.19 12.33 -1.06
CA MET A 86 13.06 11.87 0.02
C MET A 86 13.85 13.02 0.61
N ILE A 87 13.72 13.20 1.92
CA ILE A 87 14.46 14.19 2.68
C ILE A 87 15.43 13.47 3.60
N THR A 88 16.72 13.78 3.51
CA THR A 88 17.73 13.26 4.43
C THR A 88 18.31 14.39 5.27
N MET A 89 18.32 14.19 6.59
CA MET A 89 18.76 15.19 7.55
C MET A 89 19.77 14.60 8.53
N PRO A 90 21.07 14.81 8.28
CA PRO A 90 22.13 14.43 9.19
C PRO A 90 22.08 15.25 10.48
N VAL A 91 22.12 14.58 11.63
CA VAL A 91 22.17 15.27 12.93
C VAL A 91 23.44 16.11 13.04
N GLY A 92 23.30 17.34 13.51
CA GLY A 92 24.40 18.30 13.68
C GLY A 92 24.82 19.02 12.40
N SER A 93 24.27 18.66 11.23
CA SER A 93 24.49 19.38 9.98
C SER A 93 23.55 20.58 9.87
N SER A 94 24.04 21.71 9.35
CA SER A 94 23.20 22.85 8.92
C SER A 94 22.69 22.69 7.48
N GLN A 95 22.80 21.49 6.92
CA GLN A 95 22.29 21.12 5.60
C GLN A 95 21.49 19.82 5.68
N ALA A 96 20.34 19.80 5.02
CA ALA A 96 19.60 18.61 4.66
C ALA A 96 19.68 18.41 3.13
N THR A 97 19.19 17.28 2.64
CA THR A 97 18.97 17.08 1.20
C THR A 97 17.51 16.77 0.93
N VAL A 98 16.92 17.40 -0.09
CA VAL A 98 15.59 17.08 -0.62
C VAL A 98 15.80 16.55 -2.03
N ASP A 99 15.42 15.31 -2.29
CA ASP A 99 15.60 14.63 -3.58
C ASP A 99 17.05 14.69 -4.10
N GLY A 100 18.00 14.57 -3.16
CA GLY A 100 19.44 14.65 -3.41
C GLY A 100 20.00 16.06 -3.57
N GLN A 101 19.17 17.11 -3.61
CA GLN A 101 19.61 18.50 -3.65
C GLN A 101 19.80 19.08 -2.26
N ALA A 102 20.91 19.77 -2.01
CA ALA A 102 21.22 20.34 -0.71
C ALA A 102 20.31 21.55 -0.38
N VAL A 103 19.71 21.53 0.81
CA VAL A 103 18.87 22.58 1.36
C VAL A 103 19.46 23.04 2.70
N ALA A 104 19.60 24.34 2.88
CA ALA A 104 20.11 24.91 4.13
C ALA A 104 19.08 24.79 5.25
N LEU A 105 19.55 24.46 6.45
CA LEU A 105 18.75 24.50 7.67
C LEU A 105 19.09 25.77 8.45
N ASP A 106 18.08 26.52 8.86
CA ASP A 106 18.22 27.66 9.77
C ASP A 106 18.87 27.29 11.11
N SER A 107 18.69 26.05 11.55
CA SER A 107 19.42 25.48 12.69
C SER A 107 19.62 23.98 12.51
N PRO A 108 20.78 23.41 12.90
CA PRO A 108 21.02 21.98 12.77
C PRO A 108 20.00 21.14 13.56
N ALA A 109 19.62 19.99 13.00
CA ALA A 109 18.90 18.96 13.76
C ALA A 109 19.76 18.49 14.94
N LYS A 110 19.12 18.23 16.09
CA LYS A 110 19.79 17.87 17.34
C LYS A 110 19.34 16.49 17.80
N LEU A 111 20.22 15.74 18.44
CA LEU A 111 19.83 14.54 19.18
C LEU A 111 19.73 14.90 20.66
N GLN A 112 18.52 14.84 21.22
CA GLN A 112 18.26 15.18 22.61
C GLN A 112 17.35 14.12 23.23
N ASN A 113 17.74 13.57 24.38
CA ASN A 113 16.98 12.51 25.06
C ASN A 113 16.57 11.35 24.12
N GLN A 114 17.48 10.91 23.24
CA GLN A 114 17.24 9.86 22.23
C GLN A 114 16.14 10.20 21.22
N ARG A 115 15.85 11.49 21.01
CA ARG A 115 14.92 11.99 20.01
C ARG A 115 15.66 12.92 19.05
N VAL A 116 15.38 12.76 17.76
CA VAL A 116 15.84 13.70 16.73
C VAL A 116 14.91 14.91 16.79
N MET A 117 15.46 16.03 17.21
CA MET A 117 14.81 17.31 17.33
C MET A 117 15.14 18.15 16.10
N VAL A 118 14.13 18.69 15.45
CA VAL A 118 14.28 19.41 14.18
C VAL A 118 13.66 20.80 14.31
N PRO A 119 14.21 21.82 13.64
CA PRO A 119 13.57 23.12 13.59
C PRO A 119 12.21 22.98 12.89
N LEU A 120 11.17 23.52 13.50
CA LEU A 120 9.83 23.46 12.91
C LEU A 120 9.75 24.16 11.54
N SER A 121 10.49 25.24 11.33
CA SER A 121 10.50 25.96 10.05
C SER A 121 10.90 25.07 8.87
N PHE A 122 11.72 24.06 9.11
CA PHE A 122 12.08 23.07 8.10
C PHE A 122 10.92 22.12 7.79
N VAL A 123 10.20 21.67 8.83
CA VAL A 123 8.99 20.84 8.67
C VAL A 123 7.94 21.61 7.86
N SER A 124 7.80 22.92 8.04
CA SER A 124 6.82 23.70 7.27
C SER A 124 7.25 23.93 5.83
N GLU A 125 8.51 24.34 5.62
CA GLU A 125 9.00 24.74 4.29
C GLU A 125 9.12 23.55 3.33
N VAL A 126 9.55 22.40 3.81
CA VAL A 126 9.77 21.23 2.95
C VAL A 126 8.49 20.41 2.76
N LEU A 127 7.58 20.40 3.75
CA LEU A 127 6.32 19.66 3.65
C LEU A 127 5.18 20.51 3.05
N GLY A 128 5.47 21.74 2.62
CA GLY A 128 4.49 22.65 2.00
C GLY A 128 3.36 23.07 2.95
N LYS A 129 3.60 23.07 4.27
CA LYS A 129 2.60 23.40 5.29
C LYS A 129 2.78 24.82 5.80
N THR A 130 1.67 25.47 6.14
CA THR A 130 1.62 26.76 6.82
C THR A 130 1.92 26.58 8.30
N VAL A 131 2.76 27.44 8.88
CA VAL A 131 3.03 27.46 10.32
C VAL A 131 2.66 28.82 10.89
N ASP A 132 1.83 28.78 11.94
CA ASP A 132 1.51 29.93 12.78
C ASP A 132 2.14 29.74 14.17
N TRP A 133 2.74 30.80 14.70
CA TRP A 133 3.35 30.82 16.03
C TRP A 133 2.68 31.86 16.90
N ASN A 134 2.00 31.39 17.95
CA ASN A 134 1.46 32.23 19.00
C ASN A 134 2.45 32.29 20.17
N GLU A 135 3.23 33.36 20.24
CA GLU A 135 4.23 33.59 21.28
C GLU A 135 3.61 33.74 22.68
N ALA A 136 2.43 34.35 22.79
CA ALA A 136 1.78 34.61 24.08
C ALA A 136 1.30 33.31 24.76
N GLU A 137 0.84 32.34 23.95
CA GLU A 137 0.33 31.05 24.43
C GLU A 137 1.37 29.92 24.29
N MET A 138 2.51 30.21 23.67
CA MET A 138 3.55 29.25 23.30
C MET A 138 3.00 28.09 22.46
N ILE A 139 2.13 28.41 21.50
CA ILE A 139 1.47 27.44 20.61
C ILE A 139 2.03 27.58 19.20
N VAL A 140 2.50 26.48 18.66
CA VAL A 140 2.72 26.30 17.23
C VAL A 140 1.48 25.65 16.62
N THR A 141 0.99 26.17 15.51
CA THR A 141 -0.03 25.52 14.68
C THR A 141 0.54 25.25 13.30
N VAL A 142 0.62 23.98 12.91
CA VAL A 142 0.94 23.54 11.54
C VAL A 142 -0.38 23.22 10.84
N SER A 143 -0.64 23.87 9.71
CA SER A 143 -1.85 23.68 8.91
C SER A 143 -1.49 23.58 7.42
N GLY A 144 -2.20 22.75 6.69
CA GLY A 144 -2.11 22.70 5.23
C GLY A 144 -2.85 21.47 4.74
N GLU A 145 -3.63 21.61 3.68
CA GLU A 145 -4.45 20.51 3.14
C GLU A 145 -3.56 19.29 2.95
N LEU A 146 -3.79 18.24 3.75
CA LEU A 146 -3.41 16.89 3.34
C LEU A 146 -4.44 16.55 2.28
N GLU A 147 -4.01 16.51 1.02
CA GLU A 147 -4.82 15.94 -0.05
C GLU A 147 -5.29 14.56 0.45
N PRO A 148 -6.61 14.35 0.66
CA PRO A 148 -7.07 13.12 1.27
C PRO A 148 -6.68 11.97 0.35
N SER A 149 -6.00 10.96 0.88
CA SER A 149 -5.46 9.87 0.07
C SER A 149 -5.61 8.53 0.77
N ILE A 150 -5.79 7.46 0.01
CA ILE A 150 -5.72 6.08 0.50
C ILE A 150 -4.60 5.31 -0.21
N ARG A 151 -4.01 4.33 0.47
CA ARG A 151 -2.97 3.45 -0.08
C ARG A 151 -3.52 2.07 -0.38
N LEU A 152 -3.37 1.63 -1.63
CA LEU A 152 -3.86 0.37 -2.17
C LEU A 152 -2.68 -0.54 -2.56
N ALA A 153 -2.57 -1.71 -1.94
CA ALA A 153 -1.68 -2.76 -2.45
C ALA A 153 -2.44 -3.66 -3.42
N SER A 154 -2.00 -3.71 -4.68
CA SER A 154 -2.70 -4.46 -5.73
C SER A 154 -1.80 -5.51 -6.37
N THR A 155 -2.44 -6.53 -6.94
CA THR A 155 -1.75 -7.39 -7.90
C THR A 155 -1.25 -6.61 -9.11
N ILE A 156 -0.08 -6.97 -9.65
CA ILE A 156 0.56 -6.28 -10.79
C ILE A 156 -0.34 -6.30 -12.03
N GLY A 157 -1.02 -7.41 -12.32
CA GLY A 157 -1.83 -7.57 -13.54
C GLY A 157 -2.89 -6.47 -13.75
N PRO A 158 -3.78 -6.20 -12.78
CA PRO A 158 -4.72 -5.08 -12.84
C PRO A 158 -4.07 -3.69 -12.98
N ILE A 159 -2.88 -3.48 -12.40
CA ILE A 159 -2.14 -2.21 -12.51
C ILE A 159 -1.60 -2.04 -13.93
N ASP A 160 -0.89 -3.05 -14.44
CA ASP A 160 -0.31 -3.03 -15.79
C ASP A 160 -1.38 -2.95 -16.88
N ALA A 161 -2.53 -3.59 -16.66
CA ALA A 161 -3.68 -3.46 -17.54
C ALA A 161 -4.24 -2.02 -17.57
N GLY A 162 -4.01 -1.24 -16.50
CA GLY A 162 -4.44 0.14 -16.31
C GLY A 162 -5.80 0.30 -15.64
N ILE A 163 -6.47 -0.78 -15.24
CA ILE A 163 -7.83 -0.69 -14.67
C ILE A 163 -7.81 -0.05 -13.28
N VAL A 164 -6.75 -0.30 -12.48
CA VAL A 164 -6.58 0.31 -11.16
C VAL A 164 -6.43 1.83 -11.28
N GLY A 165 -5.59 2.28 -12.23
CA GLY A 165 -5.41 3.70 -12.52
C GLY A 165 -6.71 4.37 -12.99
N ALA A 166 -7.44 3.75 -13.92
CA ALA A 166 -8.70 4.30 -14.42
C ALA A 166 -9.79 4.43 -13.32
N LEU A 167 -9.87 3.45 -12.41
CA LEU A 167 -10.78 3.52 -11.26
C LEU A 167 -10.33 4.60 -10.26
N ALA A 168 -9.02 4.70 -9.99
CA ALA A 168 -8.45 5.71 -9.11
C ALA A 168 -8.69 7.13 -9.62
N GLU A 169 -8.40 7.39 -10.90
CA GLU A 169 -8.56 8.70 -11.54
C GLU A 169 -10.02 9.18 -11.49
N LEU A 170 -10.98 8.33 -11.86
CA LEU A 170 -12.40 8.70 -11.83
C LEU A 170 -12.92 8.90 -10.40
N PHE A 171 -12.41 8.12 -9.44
CA PHE A 171 -12.75 8.31 -8.03
C PHE A 171 -12.20 9.63 -7.48
N GLU A 172 -10.95 9.94 -7.79
CA GLU A 172 -10.28 11.17 -7.38
C GLU A 172 -11.00 12.40 -7.96
N GLU A 173 -11.35 12.39 -9.25
CA GLU A 173 -12.14 13.46 -9.89
C GLU A 173 -13.46 13.75 -9.15
N LYS A 174 -14.10 12.71 -8.60
CA LYS A 174 -15.41 12.81 -7.94
C LYS A 174 -15.33 13.24 -6.49
N THR A 175 -14.27 12.84 -5.80
CA THR A 175 -14.23 12.90 -4.34
C THR A 175 -13.13 13.80 -3.81
N GLY A 176 -12.15 14.15 -4.65
CA GLY A 176 -10.87 14.74 -4.24
C GLY A 176 -9.98 13.78 -3.47
N ILE A 177 -10.35 12.50 -3.33
CA ILE A 177 -9.58 11.51 -2.59
C ILE A 177 -8.65 10.78 -3.57
N LYS A 178 -7.35 10.97 -3.42
CA LYS A 178 -6.33 10.30 -4.22
C LYS A 178 -6.20 8.83 -3.83
N VAL A 179 -5.94 7.97 -4.81
CA VAL A 179 -5.64 6.54 -4.58
C VAL A 179 -4.21 6.27 -5.01
N GLU A 180 -3.32 6.10 -4.04
CA GLU A 180 -1.94 5.74 -4.28
C GLU A 180 -1.81 4.22 -4.25
N PHE A 181 -1.21 3.61 -5.28
CA PHE A 181 -1.17 2.16 -5.39
C PHE A 181 0.22 1.61 -5.69
N GLU A 182 0.51 0.43 -5.12
CA GLU A 182 1.76 -0.31 -5.34
C GLU A 182 1.46 -1.74 -5.81
N GLY A 183 2.20 -2.19 -6.82
CA GLY A 183 2.03 -3.50 -7.46
C GLY A 183 2.94 -4.59 -6.90
N ALA A 184 2.36 -5.72 -6.53
CA ALA A 184 3.10 -6.92 -6.16
C ALA A 184 2.37 -8.22 -6.56
N GLY A 185 2.98 -9.39 -6.34
CA GLY A 185 2.22 -10.66 -6.37
C GLY A 185 1.27 -10.77 -5.17
N THR A 186 0.17 -11.53 -5.27
CA THR A 186 -0.88 -11.60 -4.23
C THR A 186 -0.34 -11.80 -2.82
N GLY A 187 0.54 -12.78 -2.61
CA GLY A 187 1.12 -13.02 -1.28
C GLY A 187 1.90 -11.81 -0.75
N LYS A 188 2.68 -11.14 -1.60
CA LYS A 188 3.44 -9.95 -1.20
C LYS A 188 2.54 -8.74 -0.95
N ALA A 189 1.49 -8.53 -1.76
CA ALA A 189 0.51 -7.46 -1.55
C ALA A 189 -0.22 -7.63 -0.20
N LEU A 190 -0.60 -8.87 0.16
CA LEU A 190 -1.18 -9.17 1.47
C LEU A 190 -0.17 -8.92 2.60
N GLU A 191 1.10 -9.32 2.45
CA GLU A 191 2.15 -9.02 3.44
C GLU A 191 2.41 -7.52 3.61
N MET A 192 2.31 -6.72 2.54
CA MET A 192 2.40 -5.26 2.63
C MET A 192 1.26 -4.68 3.46
N ALA A 193 0.04 -5.16 3.30
CA ALA A 193 -1.09 -4.73 4.13
C ALA A 193 -0.97 -5.12 5.60
N LYS A 194 -0.20 -6.18 5.93
CA LYS A 194 0.07 -6.56 7.33
C LYS A 194 1.00 -5.59 8.06
N THR A 195 1.60 -4.60 7.39
CA THR A 195 2.37 -3.55 8.07
C THR A 195 1.47 -2.48 8.68
N GLY A 196 0.22 -2.35 8.19
CA GLY A 196 -0.66 -1.23 8.52
C GLY A 196 -0.35 0.06 7.76
N ASP A 197 0.57 0.02 6.79
CA ASP A 197 0.90 1.18 5.93
C ASP A 197 0.02 1.28 4.68
N PHE A 198 -0.81 0.25 4.42
CA PHE A 198 -1.78 0.23 3.33
C PHE A 198 -3.19 0.11 3.92
N ASP A 199 -4.15 0.79 3.29
CA ASP A 199 -5.53 0.85 3.77
C ASP A 199 -6.42 -0.21 3.10
N LEU A 200 -6.04 -0.68 1.92
CA LEU A 200 -6.83 -1.56 1.06
C LEU A 200 -5.93 -2.53 0.28
N VAL A 201 -6.43 -3.74 0.01
CA VAL A 201 -5.82 -4.63 -0.99
C VAL A 201 -6.77 -4.99 -2.13
N LEU A 202 -6.21 -5.17 -3.33
CA LEU A 202 -6.90 -5.66 -4.53
C LEU A 202 -6.13 -6.88 -5.09
N VAL A 203 -6.67 -8.07 -4.88
CA VAL A 203 -5.97 -9.34 -5.15
C VAL A 203 -6.89 -10.40 -5.74
N HIS A 204 -6.33 -11.56 -6.13
CA HIS A 204 -7.05 -12.65 -6.79
C HIS A 204 -6.56 -14.05 -6.40
N ALA A 205 -6.46 -14.35 -5.10
CA ALA A 205 -6.18 -15.70 -4.60
C ALA A 205 -7.06 -16.02 -3.38
N LYS A 206 -8.26 -16.54 -3.64
CA LYS A 206 -9.30 -16.79 -2.64
C LYS A 206 -8.80 -17.44 -1.35
N ALA A 207 -7.98 -18.48 -1.43
CA ALA A 207 -7.46 -19.17 -0.24
C ALA A 207 -6.59 -18.25 0.64
N LEU A 208 -5.73 -17.42 0.03
CA LEU A 208 -4.89 -16.45 0.76
C LEU A 208 -5.71 -15.28 1.30
N GLU A 209 -6.71 -14.84 0.55
CA GLU A 209 -7.66 -13.79 0.96
C GLU A 209 -8.48 -14.21 2.18
N GLU A 210 -9.05 -15.42 2.14
CA GLU A 210 -9.81 -15.97 3.26
C GLU A 210 -8.93 -16.14 4.49
N GLN A 211 -7.69 -16.61 4.32
CA GLN A 211 -6.73 -16.67 5.42
C GLN A 211 -6.44 -15.27 5.99
N PHE A 212 -6.20 -14.27 5.15
CA PHE A 212 -5.92 -12.90 5.56
C PHE A 212 -7.06 -12.28 6.37
N VAL A 213 -8.32 -12.49 5.96
CA VAL A 213 -9.52 -12.05 6.69
C VAL A 213 -9.68 -12.85 7.99
N ASN A 214 -9.54 -14.17 7.96
CA ASN A 214 -9.70 -15.04 9.15
C ASN A 214 -8.65 -14.75 10.23
N GLU A 215 -7.45 -14.31 9.85
CA GLU A 215 -6.39 -13.86 10.77
C GLU A 215 -6.61 -12.40 11.28
N GLY A 216 -7.69 -11.75 10.85
CA GLY A 216 -8.11 -10.42 11.28
C GLY A 216 -7.28 -9.27 10.68
N TRP A 217 -6.51 -9.51 9.62
CA TRP A 217 -5.76 -8.44 8.94
C TRP A 217 -6.65 -7.61 8.02
N GLY A 218 -7.66 -8.24 7.41
CA GLY A 218 -8.69 -7.59 6.61
C GLY A 218 -10.07 -7.77 7.21
N THR A 219 -11.00 -6.92 6.81
CA THR A 219 -12.39 -6.93 7.29
C THR A 219 -13.23 -8.00 6.60
N GLU A 220 -13.36 -7.91 5.28
CA GLU A 220 -14.15 -8.84 4.47
C GLU A 220 -13.67 -8.88 3.01
N ARG A 221 -14.08 -9.94 2.29
CA ARG A 221 -13.84 -10.07 0.84
C ARG A 221 -14.99 -9.43 0.08
N ILE A 222 -14.69 -8.42 -0.73
CA ILE A 222 -15.68 -7.69 -1.52
C ILE A 222 -15.43 -7.99 -2.99
N ASP A 223 -16.39 -8.66 -3.63
CA ASP A 223 -16.31 -8.96 -5.06
C ASP A 223 -16.32 -7.67 -5.87
N LEU A 224 -15.31 -7.50 -6.74
CA LEU A 224 -15.20 -6.32 -7.60
C LEU A 224 -15.43 -6.67 -9.06
N MET A 225 -14.60 -7.56 -9.60
CA MET A 225 -14.57 -7.92 -11.01
C MET A 225 -13.94 -9.30 -11.19
N TYR A 226 -13.92 -9.79 -12.41
CA TYR A 226 -13.09 -10.93 -12.78
C TYR A 226 -12.53 -10.73 -14.19
N ASN A 227 -11.42 -11.39 -14.48
CA ASN A 227 -11.08 -11.76 -15.85
C ASN A 227 -11.05 -13.28 -15.94
N ASP A 228 -10.57 -13.82 -17.05
CA ASP A 228 -10.44 -15.26 -17.22
C ASP A 228 -9.06 -15.67 -17.74
N TYR A 229 -8.70 -16.89 -17.40
CA TYR A 229 -7.63 -17.63 -18.03
C TYR A 229 -8.13 -18.31 -19.30
N VAL A 230 -7.23 -18.48 -20.26
CA VAL A 230 -7.49 -19.20 -21.50
C VAL A 230 -6.36 -20.18 -21.75
N PHE A 231 -6.69 -21.34 -22.30
CA PHE A 231 -5.66 -22.18 -22.91
C PHE A 231 -5.40 -21.67 -24.30
N VAL A 232 -4.13 -21.43 -24.58
CA VAL A 232 -3.67 -21.07 -25.92
C VAL A 232 -2.76 -22.14 -26.46
N GLY A 233 -2.78 -22.33 -27.78
CA GLY A 233 -1.96 -23.31 -28.47
C GLY A 233 -1.87 -23.06 -29.97
N PRO A 234 -1.14 -23.91 -30.71
CA PRO A 234 -1.00 -23.81 -32.16
C PRO A 234 -2.35 -23.87 -32.85
N ALA A 235 -2.51 -23.13 -33.96
CA ALA A 235 -3.75 -23.13 -34.73
C ALA A 235 -4.12 -24.50 -35.34
N SER A 236 -3.15 -25.42 -35.46
CA SER A 236 -3.38 -26.79 -35.91
C SER A 236 -3.87 -27.73 -34.81
N ASP A 237 -3.82 -27.29 -33.54
CA ASP A 237 -4.25 -28.03 -32.35
C ASP A 237 -3.85 -29.53 -32.37
N PRO A 238 -2.53 -29.86 -32.38
CA PRO A 238 -2.08 -31.26 -32.44
C PRO A 238 -2.57 -32.15 -31.28
N ALA A 239 -2.96 -31.56 -30.14
CA ALA A 239 -3.52 -32.28 -29.00
C ALA A 239 -5.05 -32.42 -29.09
N GLY A 240 -5.71 -31.65 -29.96
CA GLY A 240 -7.15 -31.67 -30.15
C GLY A 240 -7.91 -31.25 -28.90
N ILE A 241 -7.49 -30.14 -28.27
CA ILE A 241 -8.11 -29.61 -27.04
C ILE A 241 -9.21 -28.58 -27.27
N GLU A 242 -9.38 -28.09 -28.50
CA GLU A 242 -10.34 -27.02 -28.80
C GLU A 242 -11.76 -27.37 -28.30
N GLY A 243 -12.34 -26.47 -27.50
CA GLY A 243 -13.69 -26.59 -26.94
C GLY A 243 -13.87 -27.61 -25.82
N LEU A 244 -12.81 -28.28 -25.36
CA LEU A 244 -12.88 -29.20 -24.22
C LEU A 244 -13.00 -28.45 -22.88
N THR A 245 -13.37 -29.16 -21.82
CA THR A 245 -13.20 -28.61 -20.46
C THR A 245 -11.70 -28.50 -20.11
N PRO A 246 -11.30 -27.60 -19.18
CA PRO A 246 -9.90 -27.47 -18.76
C PRO A 246 -9.26 -28.79 -18.31
N THR A 247 -9.99 -29.60 -17.54
CA THR A 247 -9.52 -30.92 -17.09
C THR A 247 -9.29 -31.87 -18.26
N GLU A 248 -10.21 -31.94 -19.23
CA GLU A 248 -10.07 -32.80 -20.41
C GLU A 248 -8.93 -32.32 -21.33
N ALA A 249 -8.76 -31.00 -21.47
CA ALA A 249 -7.67 -30.41 -22.24
C ALA A 249 -6.30 -30.78 -21.64
N LEU A 250 -6.14 -30.65 -20.32
CA LEU A 250 -4.92 -31.05 -19.62
C LEU A 250 -4.63 -32.56 -19.77
N LYS A 251 -5.66 -33.41 -19.68
CA LYS A 251 -5.53 -34.86 -19.95
C LYS A 251 -4.98 -35.12 -21.34
N LYS A 252 -5.57 -34.49 -22.36
CA LYS A 252 -5.14 -34.67 -23.75
C LYS A 252 -3.72 -34.17 -24.02
N ILE A 253 -3.34 -33.01 -23.46
CA ILE A 253 -1.99 -32.47 -23.60
C ILE A 253 -0.97 -33.47 -23.04
N MET A 254 -1.26 -34.04 -21.86
CA MET A 254 -0.41 -35.05 -21.23
C MET A 254 -0.36 -36.36 -22.04
N GLU A 255 -1.51 -36.90 -22.45
CA GLU A 255 -1.60 -38.16 -23.22
C GLU A 255 -0.86 -38.09 -24.55
N MET A 256 -0.89 -36.92 -25.20
CA MET A 256 -0.22 -36.67 -26.47
C MET A 256 1.23 -36.19 -26.30
N GLU A 257 1.70 -36.03 -25.06
CA GLU A 257 2.99 -35.40 -24.70
C GLU A 257 3.24 -34.10 -25.49
N SER A 258 2.18 -33.30 -25.66
CA SER A 258 2.27 -32.04 -26.38
C SER A 258 2.96 -30.98 -25.54
N GLN A 259 3.90 -30.25 -26.14
CA GLN A 259 4.72 -29.28 -25.40
C GLN A 259 3.84 -28.24 -24.69
N PHE A 260 4.01 -28.11 -23.38
CA PHE A 260 3.30 -27.18 -22.51
C PHE A 260 4.33 -26.33 -21.77
N ILE A 261 4.18 -25.01 -21.88
CA ILE A 261 5.07 -24.04 -21.24
C ILE A 261 4.43 -23.55 -19.95
N SER A 262 5.09 -23.80 -18.83
CA SER A 262 4.74 -23.23 -17.53
C SER A 262 5.63 -22.04 -17.19
N ARG A 263 5.04 -21.05 -16.52
CA ARG A 263 5.73 -19.91 -15.92
C ARG A 263 6.71 -20.32 -14.81
N GLY A 264 6.34 -21.31 -13.98
CA GLY A 264 7.14 -21.79 -12.84
C GLY A 264 7.54 -20.77 -11.77
N ASP A 265 6.98 -19.55 -11.80
CA ASP A 265 7.51 -18.40 -11.04
C ASP A 265 6.68 -18.05 -9.80
N LYS A 266 5.68 -18.88 -9.47
CA LYS A 266 4.74 -18.67 -8.33
C LYS A 266 3.88 -17.40 -8.46
N SER A 267 3.78 -16.84 -9.66
CA SER A 267 2.78 -15.80 -9.96
C SER A 267 1.35 -16.33 -9.90
N GLY A 268 0.37 -15.42 -9.95
CA GLY A 268 -1.05 -15.81 -10.00
C GLY A 268 -1.38 -16.75 -11.16
N THR A 269 -0.81 -16.53 -12.35
CA THR A 269 -0.98 -17.45 -13.50
C THR A 269 -0.42 -18.84 -13.20
N HIS A 270 0.77 -18.93 -12.62
CA HIS A 270 1.36 -20.23 -12.25
C HIS A 270 0.53 -20.92 -11.17
N VAL A 271 0.03 -20.19 -10.17
CA VAL A 271 -0.86 -20.74 -9.14
C VAL A 271 -2.15 -21.28 -9.77
N ALA A 272 -2.81 -20.52 -10.64
CA ALA A 272 -4.01 -20.96 -11.34
C ALA A 272 -3.76 -22.20 -12.20
N GLU A 273 -2.63 -22.24 -12.93
CA GLU A 273 -2.20 -23.41 -13.69
C GLU A 273 -2.08 -24.65 -12.79
N MET A 274 -1.41 -24.52 -11.63
CA MET A 274 -1.25 -25.63 -10.69
C MET A 274 -2.58 -26.08 -10.07
N GLU A 275 -3.51 -25.16 -9.83
CA GLU A 275 -4.87 -25.49 -9.38
C GLU A 275 -5.64 -26.28 -10.44
N LEU A 276 -5.48 -25.95 -11.73
CA LEU A 276 -6.08 -26.70 -12.83
C LEU A 276 -5.50 -28.12 -12.93
N TRP A 277 -4.18 -28.28 -12.84
CA TRP A 277 -3.55 -29.61 -12.80
C TRP A 277 -4.03 -30.44 -11.61
N LYS A 278 -4.11 -29.84 -10.42
CA LYS A 278 -4.63 -30.48 -9.21
C LYS A 278 -6.10 -30.87 -9.37
N ALA A 279 -6.94 -30.00 -9.90
CA ALA A 279 -8.36 -30.29 -10.16
C ALA A 279 -8.55 -31.40 -11.19
N ALA A 280 -7.58 -31.55 -12.09
CA ALA A 280 -7.54 -32.63 -13.06
C ALA A 280 -6.93 -33.93 -12.49
N GLU A 281 -6.56 -33.95 -11.20
CA GLU A 281 -5.92 -35.05 -10.47
C GLU A 281 -4.63 -35.55 -11.16
N MET A 282 -3.87 -34.62 -11.74
CA MET A 282 -2.67 -34.92 -12.51
C MET A 282 -1.46 -34.13 -12.01
N GLU A 283 -0.29 -34.75 -12.12
CA GLU A 283 1.00 -34.11 -11.88
C GLU A 283 1.69 -33.85 -13.22
N PRO A 284 1.92 -32.59 -13.61
CA PRO A 284 2.58 -32.29 -14.87
C PRO A 284 4.06 -32.64 -14.77
N LYS A 285 4.46 -33.71 -15.46
CA LYS A 285 5.82 -34.26 -15.43
C LYS A 285 6.20 -34.90 -16.76
N GLY A 286 7.41 -34.61 -17.22
CA GLY A 286 7.97 -35.16 -18.46
C GLY A 286 8.58 -34.05 -19.31
N ASP A 287 9.25 -34.43 -20.39
CA ASP A 287 9.96 -33.48 -21.28
C ASP A 287 8.98 -32.53 -22.01
N TRP A 288 7.73 -32.94 -22.17
CA TRP A 288 6.67 -32.11 -22.75
C TRP A 288 6.23 -30.97 -21.82
N TYR A 289 6.39 -31.10 -20.50
CA TYR A 289 6.05 -30.06 -19.54
C TYR A 289 7.29 -29.25 -19.17
N GLN A 290 7.42 -28.07 -19.75
CA GLN A 290 8.58 -27.22 -19.61
C GLN A 290 8.30 -26.05 -18.68
N VAL A 291 8.95 -26.05 -17.52
CA VAL A 291 9.07 -24.83 -16.71
C VAL A 291 10.10 -23.92 -17.39
N TRP A 292 9.64 -22.80 -17.95
CA TRP A 292 10.51 -21.88 -18.67
C TRP A 292 11.27 -20.95 -17.70
N GLU A 293 12.60 -20.91 -17.83
CA GLU A 293 13.48 -20.10 -16.97
C GLU A 293 13.14 -18.59 -17.03
N GLY A 294 12.64 -18.11 -18.17
CA GLY A 294 12.21 -16.73 -18.34
C GLY A 294 10.82 -16.41 -17.78
N GLY A 295 10.12 -17.36 -17.17
CA GLY A 295 8.74 -17.17 -16.72
C GLY A 295 8.55 -16.01 -15.74
N SER A 296 9.58 -15.68 -14.94
CA SER A 296 9.58 -14.51 -14.05
C SER A 296 9.47 -13.16 -14.77
N GLN A 297 9.66 -13.12 -16.10
CA GLN A 297 9.46 -11.93 -16.93
C GLN A 297 7.98 -11.64 -17.23
N GLY A 298 7.06 -12.49 -16.77
CA GLY A 298 5.62 -12.24 -16.84
C GLY A 298 4.89 -12.93 -18.00
N ASN A 299 3.58 -12.68 -18.08
CA ASN A 299 2.70 -13.32 -19.06
C ASN A 299 3.07 -12.98 -20.50
N SER A 300 3.36 -11.71 -20.80
CA SER A 300 3.69 -11.27 -22.16
C SER A 300 4.93 -11.96 -22.73
N ALA A 301 6.01 -12.06 -21.95
CA ALA A 301 7.23 -12.75 -22.35
C ALA A 301 7.01 -14.25 -22.55
N THR A 302 6.26 -14.86 -21.63
CA THR A 302 5.92 -16.29 -21.68
C THR A 302 5.06 -16.63 -22.90
N LEU A 303 4.09 -15.79 -23.24
CA LEU A 303 3.22 -16.02 -24.39
C LEU A 303 4.00 -15.90 -25.72
N ARG A 304 4.92 -14.95 -25.83
CA ARG A 304 5.82 -14.84 -27.00
C ARG A 304 6.70 -16.07 -27.15
N TYR A 305 7.33 -16.52 -26.06
CA TYR A 305 8.14 -17.73 -26.05
C TYR A 305 7.31 -18.96 -26.41
N THR A 306 6.12 -19.13 -25.83
CA THR A 306 5.20 -20.23 -26.16
C THR A 306 4.83 -20.21 -27.65
N ASN A 307 4.63 -19.02 -28.23
CA ASN A 307 4.37 -18.85 -29.65
C ASN A 307 5.57 -19.27 -30.51
N GLU A 308 6.80 -18.93 -30.12
CA GLU A 308 8.01 -19.38 -30.82
C GLU A 308 8.16 -20.90 -30.79
N GLN A 309 7.81 -21.53 -29.67
CA GLN A 309 7.85 -22.99 -29.52
C GLN A 309 6.68 -23.70 -30.20
N GLN A 310 5.64 -22.97 -30.63
CA GLN A 310 4.36 -23.55 -31.07
C GLN A 310 3.85 -24.57 -30.04
N ALA A 311 3.81 -24.15 -28.77
CA ALA A 311 3.43 -24.95 -27.63
C ALA A 311 2.09 -24.49 -27.02
N TYR A 312 1.61 -25.23 -26.01
CA TYR A 312 0.44 -24.86 -25.22
C TYR A 312 0.84 -24.11 -23.95
N THR A 313 -0.03 -23.23 -23.47
CA THR A 313 0.08 -22.64 -22.12
C THR A 313 -1.28 -22.17 -21.62
N VAL A 314 -1.38 -21.89 -20.32
CA VAL A 314 -2.52 -21.18 -19.72
C VAL A 314 -2.09 -19.74 -19.44
N ILE A 315 -2.86 -18.78 -19.93
CA ILE A 315 -2.53 -17.35 -19.81
C ILE A 315 -3.80 -16.54 -19.54
N ASP A 316 -3.68 -15.36 -18.94
CA ASP A 316 -4.84 -14.47 -18.81
C ASP A 316 -5.24 -13.92 -20.19
N ARG A 317 -6.54 -13.79 -20.43
CA ARG A 317 -7.08 -13.30 -21.71
C ARG A 317 -6.58 -11.90 -22.07
N ALA A 318 -6.36 -11.04 -21.08
CA ALA A 318 -5.91 -9.66 -21.35
C ALA A 318 -4.52 -9.63 -21.98
N THR A 319 -3.60 -10.48 -21.52
CA THR A 319 -2.29 -10.68 -22.17
C THR A 319 -2.47 -11.22 -23.59
N TYR A 320 -3.31 -12.23 -23.79
CA TYR A 320 -3.57 -12.78 -25.13
C TYR A 320 -4.05 -11.69 -26.09
N LEU A 321 -5.04 -10.89 -25.70
CA LEU A 321 -5.60 -9.82 -26.52
C LEU A 321 -4.57 -8.74 -26.86
N THR A 322 -3.72 -8.39 -25.89
CA THR A 322 -2.64 -7.42 -26.10
C THR A 322 -1.65 -7.88 -27.16
N LEU A 323 -1.36 -9.18 -27.21
CA LEU A 323 -0.37 -9.76 -28.12
C LEU A 323 -0.95 -10.42 -29.36
N LYS A 324 -2.28 -10.45 -29.52
CA LYS A 324 -3.00 -11.22 -30.55
C LYS A 324 -2.52 -10.94 -31.97
N ASN A 325 -2.10 -9.70 -32.25
CA ASN A 325 -1.60 -9.30 -33.57
C ASN A 325 -0.12 -9.61 -33.79
N GLU A 326 0.60 -10.04 -32.75
CA GLU A 326 2.03 -10.36 -32.76
C GLU A 326 2.31 -11.87 -32.67
N ILE A 327 1.28 -12.67 -32.41
CA ILE A 327 1.37 -14.12 -32.22
C ILE A 327 0.46 -14.86 -33.21
N THR A 328 0.74 -16.15 -33.38
CA THR A 328 -0.03 -17.08 -34.22
C THR A 328 -0.87 -18.07 -33.41
N LEU A 329 -0.63 -18.15 -32.10
CA LEU A 329 -1.40 -18.99 -31.18
C LEU A 329 -2.86 -18.56 -31.13
N LYS A 330 -3.75 -19.52 -30.89
CA LYS A 330 -5.19 -19.31 -30.74
C LYS A 330 -5.63 -19.69 -29.35
N VAL A 331 -6.69 -19.05 -28.88
CA VAL A 331 -7.48 -19.54 -27.74
C VAL A 331 -8.18 -20.82 -28.19
N LEU A 332 -7.98 -21.91 -27.43
CA LEU A 332 -8.55 -23.23 -27.70
C LEU A 332 -9.55 -23.64 -26.62
N VAL A 333 -9.30 -23.27 -25.36
CA VAL A 333 -10.22 -23.51 -24.24
C VAL A 333 -10.47 -22.21 -23.49
N GLU A 334 -11.74 -21.89 -23.27
CA GLU A 334 -12.20 -20.66 -22.63
C GLU A 334 -13.59 -20.85 -22.01
N LYS A 335 -14.08 -19.83 -21.28
CA LYS A 335 -15.48 -19.73 -20.80
C LYS A 335 -15.92 -20.85 -19.86
N HIS A 336 -14.98 -21.55 -19.23
CA HIS A 336 -15.25 -22.50 -18.17
C HIS A 336 -15.16 -21.81 -16.80
N GLU A 337 -16.01 -22.17 -15.84
CA GLU A 337 -16.07 -21.53 -14.52
C GLU A 337 -14.73 -21.63 -13.77
N SER A 338 -14.00 -22.74 -13.93
CA SER A 338 -12.68 -22.93 -13.32
C SER A 338 -11.57 -22.06 -13.93
N LEU A 339 -11.86 -21.32 -14.99
CA LEU A 339 -10.93 -20.36 -15.60
C LEU A 339 -11.20 -18.93 -15.14
N LEU A 340 -12.28 -18.69 -14.40
CA LEU A 340 -12.60 -17.37 -13.89
C LEU A 340 -11.59 -16.98 -12.81
N ASN A 341 -11.00 -15.81 -12.98
CA ASN A 341 -10.04 -15.23 -12.06
C ASN A 341 -10.70 -14.03 -11.36
N TYR A 342 -11.31 -14.32 -10.21
CA TYR A 342 -12.03 -13.33 -9.43
C TYR A 342 -11.08 -12.40 -8.68
N ILE A 343 -11.33 -11.11 -8.83
CA ILE A 343 -10.56 -10.04 -8.20
C ILE A 343 -11.43 -9.39 -7.13
N THR A 344 -10.89 -9.30 -5.92
CA THR A 344 -11.62 -8.78 -4.75
C THR A 344 -10.90 -7.58 -4.14
N LEU A 345 -11.69 -6.75 -3.47
CA LEU A 345 -11.22 -5.71 -2.56
C LEU A 345 -11.31 -6.25 -1.13
N ILE A 346 -10.29 -5.97 -0.31
CA ILE A 346 -10.30 -6.31 1.13
C ILE A 346 -9.80 -5.10 1.92
N PRO A 347 -10.69 -4.33 2.57
CA PRO A 347 -10.28 -3.24 3.45
C PRO A 347 -9.45 -3.77 4.62
N VAL A 348 -8.33 -3.11 4.93
CA VAL A 348 -7.48 -3.46 6.07
C VAL A 348 -8.22 -3.16 7.37
N ASN A 349 -8.05 -4.03 8.37
CA ASN A 349 -8.85 -4.00 9.59
C ASN A 349 -8.45 -2.84 10.53
N PRO A 350 -9.33 -1.84 10.77
CA PRO A 350 -9.05 -0.71 11.64
C PRO A 350 -8.93 -1.10 13.13
N ASP A 351 -9.54 -2.22 13.56
CA ASP A 351 -9.37 -2.71 14.94
C ASP A 351 -7.92 -3.12 15.23
N LYS A 352 -7.21 -3.55 14.19
CA LYS A 352 -5.81 -3.97 14.27
C LYS A 352 -4.85 -2.82 13.97
N PHE A 353 -5.25 -1.93 13.07
CA PHE A 353 -4.48 -0.77 12.64
C PHE A 353 -5.35 0.50 12.71
N PRO A 354 -5.46 1.14 13.87
CA PRO A 354 -6.35 2.30 14.04
C PRO A 354 -6.05 3.49 13.13
N GLN A 355 -4.85 3.54 12.55
CA GLN A 355 -4.41 4.60 11.63
C GLN A 355 -4.92 4.43 10.19
N VAL A 356 -5.43 3.25 9.80
CA VAL A 356 -5.89 3.04 8.41
C VAL A 356 -7.12 3.89 8.12
N LYS A 357 -7.20 4.41 6.91
CA LYS A 357 -8.18 5.41 6.49
C LYS A 357 -9.50 4.76 6.08
N HIS A 358 -10.08 3.96 6.98
CA HIS A 358 -11.21 3.06 6.72
C HIS A 358 -12.40 3.75 6.04
N ASP A 359 -12.82 4.92 6.53
CA ASP A 359 -13.96 5.65 5.96
C ASP A 359 -13.72 6.10 4.52
N MET A 360 -12.48 6.48 4.18
CA MET A 360 -12.09 6.84 2.82
C MET A 360 -12.00 5.60 1.92
N VAL A 361 -11.51 4.48 2.46
CA VAL A 361 -11.51 3.19 1.77
C VAL A 361 -12.92 2.76 1.41
N MET A 362 -13.87 2.88 2.35
CA MET A 362 -15.26 2.48 2.08
C MET A 362 -15.91 3.34 1.00
N LYS A 363 -15.56 4.63 0.88
CA LYS A 363 -15.99 5.45 -0.26
C LYS A 363 -15.46 4.91 -1.60
N PHE A 364 -14.21 4.46 -1.65
CA PHE A 364 -13.64 3.85 -2.86
C PHE A 364 -14.29 2.50 -3.17
N VAL A 365 -14.54 1.66 -2.16
CA VAL A 365 -15.28 0.40 -2.29
C VAL A 365 -16.69 0.66 -2.83
N ASP A 366 -17.43 1.60 -2.26
CA ASP A 366 -18.79 1.94 -2.69
C ASP A 366 -18.80 2.43 -4.15
N PHE A 367 -17.84 3.31 -4.51
CA PHE A 367 -17.69 3.77 -5.89
C PHE A 367 -17.41 2.62 -6.86
N THR A 368 -16.39 1.81 -6.58
CA THR A 368 -15.94 0.74 -7.49
C THR A 368 -16.97 -0.39 -7.63
N THR A 369 -17.80 -0.62 -6.61
CA THR A 369 -18.87 -1.62 -6.62
C THR A 369 -20.23 -1.08 -7.11
N SER A 370 -20.36 0.24 -7.25
CA SER A 370 -21.57 0.89 -7.81
C SER A 370 -21.77 0.60 -9.30
N ASP A 371 -22.95 0.95 -9.83
CA ASP A 371 -23.21 0.86 -11.28
C ASP A 371 -22.19 1.62 -12.12
N GLU A 372 -21.72 2.78 -11.64
CA GLU A 372 -20.78 3.62 -12.37
C GLU A 372 -19.40 2.94 -12.46
N GLY A 373 -18.85 2.49 -11.33
CA GLY A 373 -17.59 1.76 -11.30
C GLY A 373 -17.65 0.45 -12.09
N GLN A 374 -18.75 -0.29 -11.98
CA GLN A 374 -18.96 -1.54 -12.70
C GLN A 374 -19.16 -1.31 -14.22
N THR A 375 -19.75 -0.19 -14.62
CA THR A 375 -19.85 0.21 -16.04
C THR A 375 -18.48 0.59 -16.61
N LEU A 376 -17.62 1.25 -15.82
CA LEU A 376 -16.22 1.49 -16.22
C LEU A 376 -15.50 0.17 -16.45
N ILE A 377 -15.60 -0.77 -15.51
CA ILE A 377 -15.01 -2.12 -15.64
C ILE A 377 -15.49 -2.82 -16.91
N GLN A 378 -16.81 -2.83 -17.16
CA GLN A 378 -17.41 -3.48 -18.33
C GLN A 378 -16.90 -2.93 -19.66
N ASN A 379 -16.62 -1.63 -19.73
CA ASN A 379 -16.22 -0.97 -20.99
C ASN A 379 -14.71 -0.77 -21.10
N PHE A 380 -13.95 -1.12 -20.07
CA PHE A 380 -12.51 -0.87 -20.00
C PHE A 380 -11.77 -1.50 -21.19
N LYS A 381 -11.18 -0.63 -22.02
CA LYS A 381 -10.44 -0.95 -23.26
C LYS A 381 -11.17 -1.86 -24.26
N LYS A 382 -12.50 -1.99 -24.15
CA LYS A 382 -13.31 -2.82 -25.05
C LYS A 382 -13.18 -2.38 -26.51
N ASP A 383 -13.17 -1.08 -26.78
CA ASP A 383 -13.04 -0.55 -28.15
C ASP A 383 -11.64 -0.77 -28.75
N VAL A 384 -10.63 -0.98 -27.90
CA VAL A 384 -9.24 -1.23 -28.32
C VAL A 384 -9.05 -2.70 -28.72
N TYR A 385 -9.60 -3.62 -27.93
CA TYR A 385 -9.36 -5.06 -28.10
C TYR A 385 -10.55 -5.82 -28.72
N GLY A 386 -11.69 -5.16 -28.91
CA GLY A 386 -12.94 -5.75 -29.42
C GLY A 386 -13.76 -6.49 -28.37
N GLU A 387 -13.19 -6.77 -27.19
CA GLU A 387 -13.86 -7.38 -26.04
C GLU A 387 -13.35 -6.77 -24.72
N PRO A 388 -14.15 -6.81 -23.63
CA PRO A 388 -13.71 -6.32 -22.31
C PRO A 388 -12.54 -7.13 -21.76
N LEU A 389 -11.59 -6.44 -21.12
CA LEU A 389 -10.49 -7.11 -20.40
C LEU A 389 -10.90 -7.63 -19.02
N PHE A 390 -11.92 -7.00 -18.43
CA PHE A 390 -12.48 -7.34 -17.12
C PHE A 390 -14.00 -7.33 -17.21
N PHE A 391 -14.63 -8.13 -16.37
CA PHE A 391 -16.07 -8.27 -16.27
C PHE A 391 -16.54 -7.84 -14.87
N PRO A 392 -17.60 -7.02 -14.80
CA PRO A 392 -18.16 -6.56 -13.52
C PRO A 392 -18.72 -7.72 -12.70
N ASN A 393 -18.49 -7.69 -11.40
CA ASN A 393 -18.86 -8.76 -10.48
C ASN A 393 -19.33 -8.29 -9.11
N SER A 394 -19.62 -7.01 -8.90
CA SER A 394 -20.10 -6.59 -7.57
C SER A 394 -21.44 -7.26 -7.23
N ALA A 395 -21.70 -7.44 -5.94
CA ALA A 395 -22.97 -8.00 -5.48
C ALA A 395 -24.17 -7.19 -5.99
N GLN A 396 -24.05 -5.86 -5.99
CA GLN A 396 -25.07 -4.94 -6.50
C GLN A 396 -25.30 -5.10 -8.00
N TRP A 397 -24.23 -5.28 -8.78
CA TRP A 397 -24.30 -5.51 -10.22
C TRP A 397 -24.98 -6.83 -10.58
N ARG A 398 -24.57 -7.93 -9.92
CA ARG A 398 -25.17 -9.26 -10.14
C ARG A 398 -26.66 -9.30 -9.78
N ALA A 399 -27.06 -8.59 -8.73
CA ALA A 399 -28.46 -8.49 -8.33
C ALA A 399 -29.34 -7.83 -9.39
N LYS A 400 -28.79 -6.90 -10.19
CA LYS A 400 -29.50 -6.27 -11.32
C LYS A 400 -29.54 -7.15 -12.56
N ALA A 401 -28.47 -7.88 -12.83
CA ALA A 401 -28.39 -8.79 -13.98
C ALA A 401 -29.39 -9.95 -13.89
N THR A 402 -29.75 -10.39 -12.69
CA THR A 402 -30.72 -11.47 -12.44
C THR A 402 -32.18 -11.03 -12.49
N GLN A 403 -32.45 -9.72 -12.58
CA GLN A 403 -33.80 -9.15 -12.68
C GLN A 403 -34.22 -8.82 -14.13
N LYS A 404 -33.31 -8.98 -15.09
CA LYS A 404 -33.57 -8.86 -16.54
C LYS A 404 -33.64 -10.25 -17.16
#